data_AF-L0JIU4-F1
#
_entry.id   AF-L0JIU4-F1
#
_cell.length_a   1.000
_cell.length_b   1.000
_cell.length_c   1.000
_cell.angle_alpha   90.00
_cell.angle_beta   90.00
_cell.angle_gamma   90.00
#
_symmetry.space_group_name_H-M   'P 1'
#
loop_
_entity.id
_entity.type
_entity.pdbx_description
1 polymer ?
#
loop_
_entity_poly.entity_id
_entity_poly.type
_entity_poly.pdbx_seq_one_letter_code
_entity_poly.pdbx_strand_id
1 'polypeptide(L)'
;MSDREPAVSLIADPDTGGAIGIDCYVRSSVPAAVSERIAAVTERLRTLRDRGYLDELRIDQWPSQHATGPMRTRDELVAEFERWADRHDYCLEPGFRRRTVPRSPFGVDVESHERVRVPLVALALYEYAGDGETLRAVLPCTELSYTGDERTYTVDEWLTAVETRAFDEPVRASRIDGPSPLEGQQ
;
A
#
# COMPACT_ATOMS: atom_id res chain seq x y z
N MET A 1 16.89 -21.67 7.43
CA MET A 1 16.71 -20.27 7.85
C MET A 1 16.43 -19.49 6.58
N SER A 2 15.15 -19.30 6.25
CA SER A 2 14.79 -18.56 5.05
C SER A 2 14.95 -17.08 5.36
N ASP A 3 15.86 -16.44 4.63
CA ASP A 3 15.94 -14.99 4.45
C ASP A 3 14.63 -14.57 3.75
N ARG A 4 13.57 -14.37 4.55
CA ARG A 4 12.27 -13.96 4.02
C ARG A 4 12.40 -12.47 3.78
N GLU A 5 12.63 -12.11 2.52
CA GLU A 5 12.63 -10.73 2.08
C GLU A 5 11.35 -10.03 2.59
N PRO A 6 11.47 -8.87 3.25
CA PRO A 6 10.30 -8.18 3.80
C PRO A 6 9.32 -7.89 2.66
N ALA A 7 8.02 -7.74 2.95
CA ALA A 7 7.05 -7.33 1.92
C ALA A 7 7.46 -6.03 1.17
N VAL A 8 8.38 -5.25 1.76
CA VAL A 8 9.06 -4.07 1.18
C VAL A 8 10.03 -4.41 0.03
N SER A 9 10.53 -5.64 -0.04
CA SER A 9 11.36 -6.11 -1.15
C SER A 9 10.57 -6.40 -2.43
N LEU A 10 9.27 -6.69 -2.33
CA LEU A 10 8.44 -7.09 -3.47
C LEU A 10 8.01 -5.93 -4.40
N ILE A 11 8.48 -4.70 -4.15
CA ILE A 11 8.06 -3.51 -4.91
C ILE A 11 8.99 -3.19 -6.08
N ALA A 12 10.12 -3.87 -6.22
CA ALA A 12 11.12 -3.44 -7.19
C ALA A 12 11.90 -4.62 -7.77
N ASP A 13 11.20 -5.64 -8.25
CA ASP A 13 11.79 -6.47 -9.30
C ASP A 13 10.96 -6.33 -10.59
N PRO A 14 11.27 -5.34 -11.45
CA PRO A 14 10.61 -5.18 -12.74
C PRO A 14 10.88 -6.34 -13.71
N ASP A 15 11.75 -7.30 -13.37
CA ASP A 15 11.94 -8.55 -14.12
C ASP A 15 11.01 -9.68 -13.65
N THR A 16 10.28 -9.50 -12.54
CA THR A 16 9.13 -10.34 -12.21
C THR A 16 7.97 -9.85 -13.07
N GLY A 17 7.72 -10.49 -14.22
CA GLY A 17 6.86 -9.99 -15.31
C GLY A 17 5.36 -9.78 -15.05
N GLY A 18 4.96 -9.35 -13.86
CA GLY A 18 3.62 -8.89 -13.51
C GLY A 18 3.57 -7.36 -13.33
N ALA A 19 2.46 -6.74 -13.69
CA ALA A 19 2.24 -5.30 -13.51
C ALA A 19 1.92 -4.99 -12.03
N ILE A 20 2.39 -3.86 -11.52
CA ILE A 20 2.21 -3.45 -10.12
C ILE A 20 1.18 -2.33 -10.01
N GLY A 21 0.13 -2.56 -9.22
CA GLY A 21 -0.93 -1.61 -8.90
C GLY A 21 -0.90 -1.15 -7.46
N ILE A 22 -1.26 0.11 -7.21
CA ILE A 22 -1.46 0.63 -5.86
C ILE A 22 -2.82 1.30 -5.72
N ASP A 23 -3.58 0.84 -4.74
CA ASP A 23 -4.72 1.58 -4.19
C ASP A 23 -4.28 2.35 -2.95
N CYS A 24 -4.37 3.68 -3.00
CA CYS A 24 -4.12 4.58 -1.89
C CYS A 24 -5.43 5.09 -1.31
N TYR A 25 -5.70 4.78 -0.05
CA TYR A 25 -6.91 5.18 0.67
C TYR A 25 -6.62 6.31 1.66
N VAL A 26 -7.28 7.45 1.49
CA VAL A 26 -7.07 8.66 2.31
C VAL A 26 -8.31 9.04 3.13
N ARG A 27 -8.10 9.62 4.31
CA ARG A 27 -9.20 10.19 5.11
C ARG A 27 -9.64 11.54 4.56
N SER A 28 -10.94 11.72 4.36
CA SER A 28 -11.55 12.90 3.74
C SER A 28 -11.82 14.07 4.70
N SER A 29 -11.95 13.83 6.00
CA SER A 29 -12.19 14.88 7.00
C SER A 29 -10.99 15.02 7.92
N VAL A 30 -10.05 15.89 7.56
CA VAL A 30 -8.82 16.14 8.32
C VAL A 30 -8.49 17.64 8.38
N PRO A 31 -7.78 18.12 9.42
CA PRO A 31 -7.28 19.50 9.46
C PRO A 31 -6.33 19.83 8.30
N ALA A 32 -6.20 21.12 7.96
CA ALA A 32 -5.38 21.58 6.82
C ALA A 32 -3.94 21.05 6.84
N ALA A 33 -3.25 21.14 7.99
CA ALA A 33 -1.87 20.63 8.14
C ALA A 33 -1.76 19.11 7.89
N VAL A 34 -2.82 18.35 8.15
CA VAL A 34 -2.87 16.91 7.86
C VAL A 34 -3.19 16.68 6.38
N SER A 35 -4.04 17.51 5.79
CA SER A 35 -4.33 17.48 4.35
C SER A 35 -3.06 17.72 3.51
N GLU A 36 -2.19 18.64 3.93
CA GLU A 36 -0.90 18.89 3.27
C GLU A 36 0.01 17.66 3.30
N ARG A 37 0.04 16.93 4.43
CA ARG A 37 0.80 15.68 4.54
C ARG A 37 0.24 14.59 3.64
N ILE A 38 -1.09 14.46 3.56
CA ILE A 38 -1.74 13.52 2.64
C ILE A 38 -1.39 13.90 1.19
N ALA A 39 -1.46 15.18 0.84
CA ALA A 39 -1.11 15.68 -0.49
C ALA A 39 0.34 15.33 -0.86
N ALA A 40 1.29 15.54 0.06
CA ALA A 40 2.70 15.18 -0.15
C ALA A 40 2.89 13.68 -0.42
N VAL A 41 2.21 12.81 0.34
CA VAL A 41 2.24 11.35 0.13
C VAL A 41 1.64 10.98 -1.24
N THR A 42 0.50 11.57 -1.61
CA THR A 42 -0.12 11.29 -2.91
C THR A 42 0.72 11.77 -4.09
N GLU A 43 1.46 12.86 -3.93
CA GLU A 43 2.34 13.40 -4.98
C GLU A 43 3.58 12.53 -5.18
N ARG A 44 4.13 11.98 -4.10
CA ARG A 44 5.21 10.98 -4.17
C ARG A 44 4.77 9.73 -4.94
N LEU A 45 3.58 9.20 -4.65
CA LEU A 45 3.01 8.06 -5.39
C LEU A 45 2.82 8.36 -6.88
N ARG A 46 2.29 9.55 -7.22
CA ARG A 46 2.14 9.99 -8.61
C ARG A 46 3.49 10.07 -9.32
N THR A 47 4.51 10.60 -8.64
CA THR A 47 5.87 10.67 -9.17
C THR A 47 6.43 9.28 -9.47
N LEU A 48 6.18 8.28 -8.61
CA LEU A 48 6.59 6.89 -8.87
C LEU A 48 5.90 6.30 -10.10
N ARG A 49 4.58 6.50 -10.23
CA ARG A 49 3.82 6.10 -11.44
C ARG A 49 4.33 6.79 -12.70
N ASP A 50 4.50 8.11 -12.67
CA ASP A 50 4.90 8.89 -13.84
C ASP A 50 6.30 8.52 -14.36
N ARG A 51 7.12 7.93 -13.49
CA ARG A 51 8.44 7.38 -13.84
C ARG A 51 8.40 5.91 -14.27
N GLY A 52 7.23 5.26 -14.23
CA GLY A 52 7.04 3.88 -14.65
C GLY A 52 7.39 2.83 -13.59
N TYR A 53 7.49 3.19 -12.30
CA TYR A 53 7.67 2.21 -11.22
C TYR A 53 6.34 1.57 -10.79
N LEU A 54 5.21 2.16 -11.17
CA LEU A 54 3.87 1.64 -10.93
C LEU A 54 3.10 1.65 -12.25
N ASP A 55 2.47 0.54 -12.60
CA ASP A 55 1.61 0.44 -13.77
C ASP A 55 0.25 1.09 -13.51
N GLU A 56 -0.27 0.92 -12.30
CA GLU A 56 -1.55 1.49 -11.89
C GLU A 56 -1.46 2.19 -10.54
N LEU A 57 -2.10 3.36 -10.44
CA LEU A 57 -2.26 4.09 -9.20
C LEU A 57 -3.68 4.64 -9.10
N ARG A 58 -4.40 4.18 -8.07
CA ARG A 58 -5.71 4.69 -7.69
C ARG A 58 -5.60 5.39 -6.35
N ILE A 59 -6.15 6.60 -6.25
CA ILE A 59 -6.20 7.37 -5.00
C ILE A 59 -7.65 7.63 -4.68
N ASP A 60 -8.16 6.96 -3.65
CA ASP A 60 -9.55 7.02 -3.24
C ASP A 60 -9.69 7.47 -1.78
N GLN A 61 -10.87 7.99 -1.45
CA GLN A 61 -11.23 8.21 -0.05
C GLN A 61 -11.64 6.90 0.60
N TRP A 62 -11.35 6.75 1.90
CA TRP A 62 -11.88 5.62 2.66
C TRP A 62 -13.40 5.51 2.50
N PRO A 63 -13.93 4.33 2.13
CA PRO A 63 -15.35 4.12 2.04
C PRO A 63 -16.06 4.48 3.35
N SER A 64 -17.35 4.78 3.24
CA SER A 64 -18.22 4.99 4.40
C SER A 64 -18.28 3.73 5.27
N GLN A 65 -18.44 3.91 6.58
CA GLN A 65 -18.69 2.76 7.48
C GLN A 65 -20.01 2.06 7.14
N HIS A 66 -21.00 2.81 6.65
CA HIS A 66 -22.29 2.27 6.26
C HIS A 66 -22.41 2.34 4.73
N ALA A 67 -22.84 1.24 4.12
CA ALA A 67 -23.18 1.23 2.70
C ALA A 67 -24.42 2.10 2.46
N THR A 68 -24.34 3.02 1.50
CA THR A 68 -25.52 3.72 0.96
C THR A 68 -25.86 3.21 -0.45
N GLY A 69 -25.42 1.99 -0.81
CA GLY A 69 -25.57 1.43 -2.15
C GLY A 69 -24.71 0.16 -2.36
N PRO A 70 -24.44 -0.25 -3.61
CA PRO A 70 -23.68 -1.48 -3.94
C PRO A 70 -22.16 -1.34 -3.73
N MET A 71 -21.67 -0.21 -3.21
CA MET A 71 -20.25 0.01 -2.95
C MET A 71 -19.81 -0.76 -1.71
N ARG A 72 -18.61 -1.34 -1.78
CA ARG A 72 -17.96 -1.95 -0.62
C ARG A 72 -17.86 -0.97 0.55
N THR A 73 -18.21 -1.46 1.73
CA THR A 73 -18.08 -0.72 2.98
C THR A 73 -16.64 -0.71 3.47
N ARG A 74 -16.34 0.21 4.39
CA ARG A 74 -15.05 0.25 5.08
C ARG A 74 -14.75 -1.06 5.82
N ASP A 75 -15.77 -1.65 6.44
CA ASP A 75 -15.60 -2.84 7.25
C ASP A 75 -15.30 -4.07 6.38
N GLU A 76 -15.96 -4.21 5.22
CA GLU A 76 -15.66 -5.26 4.25
C GLU A 76 -14.25 -5.14 3.68
N LEU A 77 -13.83 -3.92 3.34
CA LEU A 77 -12.48 -3.65 2.82
C LEU A 77 -11.40 -3.95 3.87
N VAL A 78 -11.59 -3.49 5.11
CA VAL A 78 -10.62 -3.76 6.17
C VAL A 78 -10.60 -5.25 6.55
N ALA A 79 -11.74 -5.94 6.54
CA ALA A 79 -11.77 -7.39 6.73
C ALA A 79 -10.98 -8.15 5.65
N GLU A 80 -10.96 -7.66 4.40
CA GLU A 80 -10.08 -8.23 3.37
C GLU A 80 -8.61 -8.02 3.69
N PHE A 81 -8.23 -6.82 4.11
CA PHE A 81 -6.85 -6.50 4.45
C PHE A 81 -6.36 -7.31 5.66
N GLU A 82 -7.20 -7.52 6.67
CA GLU A 82 -6.85 -8.36 7.82
C GLU A 82 -6.73 -9.83 7.42
N ARG A 83 -7.62 -10.34 6.55
CA ARG A 83 -7.46 -11.69 5.99
C ARG A 83 -6.14 -11.85 5.25
N TRP A 84 -5.67 -10.81 4.56
CA TRP A 84 -4.32 -10.80 4.00
C TRP A 84 -3.28 -10.84 5.11
N ALA A 85 -3.36 -9.94 6.10
CA ALA A 85 -2.39 -9.86 7.17
C ALA A 85 -2.24 -11.20 7.93
N ASP A 86 -3.35 -11.84 8.29
CA ASP A 86 -3.39 -13.14 8.96
C ASP A 86 -2.71 -14.25 8.15
N ARG A 87 -2.89 -14.26 6.82
CA ARG A 87 -2.26 -15.26 5.93
C ARG A 87 -0.76 -15.06 5.77
N HIS A 88 -0.26 -13.85 6.03
CA HIS A 88 1.12 -13.46 5.75
C HIS A 88 1.94 -13.19 7.02
N ASP A 89 1.44 -13.53 8.21
CA ASP A 89 2.07 -13.29 9.51
C ASP A 89 2.25 -11.79 9.84
N TYR A 90 1.29 -10.96 9.39
CA TYR A 90 1.23 -9.54 9.72
C TYR A 90 0.00 -9.22 10.56
N CYS A 91 0.06 -8.09 11.25
CA CYS A 91 -1.06 -7.46 11.92
C CYS A 91 -1.24 -6.04 11.34
N LEU A 92 -2.49 -5.58 11.21
CA LEU A 92 -2.75 -4.21 10.77
C LEU A 92 -2.80 -3.20 11.92
N GLU A 93 -2.77 -3.67 13.17
CA GLU A 93 -2.59 -2.81 14.32
C GLU A 93 -1.15 -2.25 14.36
N PRO A 94 -0.95 -1.01 14.85
CA PRO A 94 -1.96 -0.09 15.42
C PRO A 94 -2.71 0.77 14.38
N GLY A 95 -2.39 0.65 13.09
CA GLY A 95 -2.90 1.53 12.04
C GLY A 95 -4.40 1.38 11.79
N PHE A 96 -4.85 0.13 11.76
CA PHE A 96 -6.25 -0.27 11.69
C PHE A 96 -6.66 -0.76 13.07
N ARG A 97 -7.79 -0.29 13.60
CA ARG A 97 -8.30 -0.74 14.90
C ARG A 97 -9.79 -0.93 14.87
N ARG A 98 -10.24 -2.11 15.27
CA ARG A 98 -11.65 -2.37 15.60
C ARG A 98 -11.94 -1.89 17.01
N ARG A 99 -13.01 -1.11 17.16
CA ARG A 99 -13.53 -0.70 18.46
C ARG A 99 -15.02 -0.98 18.52
N THR A 100 -15.44 -1.69 19.55
CA THR A 100 -16.84 -1.79 19.93
C THR A 100 -17.28 -0.46 20.52
N VAL A 101 -18.18 0.24 19.84
CA VAL A 101 -18.73 1.52 20.29
C VAL A 101 -20.21 1.34 20.64
N PRO A 102 -20.66 1.76 21.84
CA PRO A 102 -22.07 1.74 22.16
C PRO A 102 -22.84 2.68 21.21
N ARG A 103 -23.98 2.21 20.66
CA ARG A 103 -24.80 3.01 19.74
C ARG A 103 -25.40 4.27 20.40
N SER A 104 -25.54 4.27 21.73
CA SER A 104 -26.00 5.43 22.51
C SER A 104 -25.04 5.73 23.66
N PRO A 105 -24.57 6.98 23.83
CA PRO A 105 -23.81 7.39 25.01
C PRO A 105 -24.68 7.44 26.28
N PHE A 106 -26.01 7.26 26.17
CA PHE A 106 -26.97 7.39 27.27
C PHE A 106 -27.46 6.05 27.84
N GLY A 107 -26.77 4.93 27.57
CA GLY A 107 -26.90 3.71 28.37
C GLY A 107 -28.27 3.04 28.39
N VAL A 108 -29.12 3.28 27.39
CA VAL A 108 -30.28 2.41 27.12
C VAL A 108 -29.84 1.31 26.18
N ASP A 109 -30.21 0.08 26.50
CA ASP A 109 -29.84 -1.19 25.88
C ASP A 109 -30.01 -1.15 24.34
N VAL A 110 -28.98 -0.69 23.65
CA VAL A 110 -28.92 -0.64 22.19
C VAL A 110 -27.61 -1.28 21.82
N GLU A 111 -27.71 -2.40 21.08
CA GLU A 111 -26.61 -3.20 20.54
C GLU A 111 -25.37 -2.36 20.26
N SER A 112 -24.24 -2.73 20.86
CA SER A 112 -22.96 -2.14 20.49
C SER A 112 -22.66 -2.45 19.03
N HIS A 113 -22.01 -1.53 18.33
CA HIS A 113 -21.61 -1.76 16.96
C HIS A 113 -20.10 -1.62 16.83
N GLU A 114 -19.50 -2.51 16.05
CA GLU A 114 -18.09 -2.43 15.73
C GLU A 114 -17.86 -1.25 14.79
N ARG A 115 -16.82 -0.45 15.10
CA ARG A 115 -16.33 0.62 14.24
C ARG A 115 -14.88 0.37 13.93
N VAL A 116 -14.56 0.30 12.64
CA VAL A 116 -13.18 0.28 12.19
C VAL A 116 -12.63 1.71 12.11
N ARG A 117 -11.56 1.96 12.85
CA ARG A 117 -10.69 3.13 12.73
C ARG A 117 -9.58 2.80 11.75
N VAL A 118 -9.58 3.49 10.62
CA VAL A 118 -8.55 3.40 9.57
C VAL A 118 -7.43 4.42 9.76
N PRO A 119 -6.23 4.22 9.19
CA PRO A 119 -5.16 5.22 9.22
C PRO A 119 -5.51 6.47 8.39
N LEU A 120 -4.67 7.51 8.44
CA LEU A 120 -4.81 8.71 7.60
C LEU A 120 -4.62 8.38 6.12
N VAL A 121 -3.61 7.54 5.84
CA VAL A 121 -3.29 6.98 4.54
C VAL A 121 -3.04 5.49 4.72
N ALA A 122 -3.58 4.66 3.83
CA ALA A 122 -3.16 3.28 3.67
C ALA A 122 -2.88 2.98 2.20
N LEU A 123 -2.01 2.02 1.95
CA LEU A 123 -1.73 1.49 0.63
C LEU A 123 -2.13 0.02 0.59
N ALA A 124 -2.79 -0.41 -0.48
CA ALA A 124 -2.92 -1.81 -0.85
C ALA A 124 -2.19 -2.00 -2.18
N LEU A 125 -1.22 -2.91 -2.19
CA LEU A 125 -0.33 -3.18 -3.32
C LEU A 125 -0.76 -4.47 -3.99
N TYR A 126 -0.98 -4.42 -5.28
CA TYR A 126 -1.42 -5.53 -6.09
C TYR A 126 -0.36 -5.88 -7.12
N GLU A 127 -0.23 -7.17 -7.38
CA GLU A 127 0.46 -7.68 -8.56
C GLU A 127 -0.58 -8.28 -9.50
N TYR A 128 -0.51 -7.88 -10.76
CA TYR A 128 -1.34 -8.38 -11.83
C TYR A 128 -0.54 -9.34 -12.69
N ALA A 129 -0.94 -10.60 -12.71
CA ALA A 129 -0.32 -11.65 -13.50
C ALA A 129 -1.39 -12.47 -14.22
N GLY A 130 -1.30 -12.54 -15.55
CA GLY A 130 -2.35 -13.14 -16.38
C GLY A 130 -3.68 -12.41 -16.19
N ASP A 131 -4.75 -13.15 -15.91
CA ASP A 131 -6.10 -12.62 -15.71
C ASP A 131 -6.45 -12.35 -14.23
N GLY A 132 -5.46 -12.38 -13.32
CA GLY A 132 -5.68 -12.29 -11.88
C GLY A 132 -4.96 -11.11 -11.22
N GLU A 133 -5.58 -10.60 -10.14
CA GLU A 133 -4.95 -9.66 -9.21
C GLU A 133 -4.61 -10.38 -7.89
N THR A 134 -3.43 -10.11 -7.34
CA THR A 134 -3.02 -10.66 -6.04
C THR A 134 -2.61 -9.53 -5.12
N LEU A 135 -3.30 -9.38 -3.99
CA LEU A 135 -2.92 -8.46 -2.92
C LEU A 135 -1.59 -8.91 -2.30
N ARG A 136 -0.53 -8.13 -2.53
CA ARG A 136 0.83 -8.41 -2.07
C ARG A 136 1.14 -7.79 -0.71
N ALA A 137 0.68 -6.57 -0.49
CA ALA A 137 0.94 -5.87 0.76
C ALA A 137 -0.18 -4.89 1.13
N VAL A 138 -0.38 -4.70 2.44
CA VAL A 138 -1.17 -3.60 2.98
C VAL A 138 -0.31 -2.80 3.94
N LEU A 139 -0.32 -1.47 3.82
CA LEU A 139 0.41 -0.55 4.68
C LEU A 139 -0.54 0.46 5.33
N PRO A 140 -0.30 0.87 6.59
CA PRO A 140 0.72 0.34 7.49
C PRO A 140 0.38 -1.07 7.98
N CYS A 141 1.41 -1.88 8.22
CA CYS A 141 1.30 -3.20 8.84
C CYS A 141 2.43 -3.42 9.83
N THR A 142 2.24 -4.35 10.75
CA THR A 142 3.22 -4.78 11.74
C THR A 142 3.52 -6.25 11.52
N GLU A 143 4.79 -6.57 11.32
CA GLU A 143 5.26 -7.95 11.20
C GLU A 143 5.22 -8.63 12.56
N LEU A 144 4.59 -9.79 12.60
CA LEU A 144 4.52 -10.61 13.80
C LEU A 144 5.70 -11.58 13.80
N SER A 145 6.72 -11.29 14.61
CA SER A 145 7.84 -12.20 14.81
C SER A 145 7.56 -13.18 15.96
N TYR A 146 7.86 -14.46 15.74
CA TYR A 146 7.89 -15.47 16.80
C TYR A 146 8.95 -15.19 17.88
N THR A 147 9.92 -14.29 17.62
CA THR A 147 10.95 -13.88 18.59
C THR A 147 10.50 -12.74 19.51
N GLY A 148 9.34 -12.13 19.24
CA GLY A 148 8.81 -10.98 20.00
C GLY A 148 9.28 -9.62 19.49
N ASP A 149 10.11 -9.57 18.44
CA ASP A 149 10.49 -8.32 17.77
C ASP A 149 9.43 -7.94 16.74
N GLU A 150 8.38 -7.23 17.18
CA GLU A 150 7.37 -6.67 16.29
C GLU A 150 7.92 -5.43 15.58
N ARG A 151 7.78 -5.39 14.24
CA ARG A 151 8.20 -4.23 13.45
C ARG A 151 7.04 -3.67 12.63
N THR A 152 6.70 -2.40 12.87
CA THR A 152 5.73 -1.68 12.04
C THR A 152 6.40 -1.07 10.81
N TYR A 153 5.81 -1.32 9.65
CA TYR A 153 6.13 -0.73 8.37
C TYR A 153 5.09 0.33 8.04
N THR A 154 5.53 1.57 7.86
CA THR A 154 4.66 2.71 7.54
C THR A 154 4.66 3.02 6.04
N VAL A 155 3.64 3.78 5.59
CA VAL A 155 3.56 4.29 4.22
C VAL A 155 4.78 5.16 3.85
N ASP A 156 5.26 5.95 4.80
CA ASP A 156 6.39 6.87 4.57
C ASP A 156 7.73 6.13 4.45
N GLU A 157 7.97 5.14 5.32
CA GLU A 157 9.16 4.28 5.22
C GLU A 157 9.18 3.51 3.91
N TRP A 158 8.03 2.97 3.50
CA TRP A 158 7.89 2.28 2.22
C TRP A 158 8.18 3.20 1.05
N LEU A 159 7.56 4.39 1.01
CA LEU A 159 7.80 5.37 -0.05
C LEU A 159 9.28 5.73 -0.12
N THR A 160 9.90 5.99 1.03
CA THR A 160 11.32 6.35 1.11
C THR A 160 12.20 5.22 0.59
N ALA A 161 11.92 3.97 0.96
CA ALA A 161 12.69 2.83 0.48
C ALA A 161 12.58 2.62 -1.04
N VAL A 162 11.37 2.75 -1.60
CA VAL A 162 11.12 2.64 -3.04
C VAL A 162 11.78 3.77 -3.80
N GLU A 163 11.64 5.00 -3.30
CA GLU A 163 12.30 6.17 -3.86
C GLU A 163 13.82 5.99 -3.84
N THR A 164 14.43 5.69 -2.69
CA THR A 164 15.88 5.47 -2.60
C THR A 164 16.35 4.43 -3.62
N ARG A 165 15.66 3.30 -3.77
CA ARG A 165 16.01 2.30 -4.79
C ARG A 165 15.84 2.83 -6.22
N ALA A 166 14.70 3.45 -6.53
CA ALA A 166 14.41 4.04 -7.83
C ALA A 166 15.42 5.12 -8.24
N PHE A 167 15.89 5.92 -7.28
CA PHE A 167 16.81 7.03 -7.50
C PHE A 167 18.29 6.62 -7.45
N ASP A 168 18.62 5.54 -6.72
CA ASP A 168 19.98 4.98 -6.65
C ASP A 168 20.26 3.97 -7.77
N GLU A 169 19.24 3.38 -8.40
CA GLU A 169 19.45 2.64 -9.64
C GLU A 169 20.02 3.61 -10.68
N PRO A 170 21.26 3.39 -11.17
CA PRO A 170 21.85 4.29 -12.14
C PRO A 170 20.87 4.35 -13.30
N VAL A 171 20.35 5.56 -13.56
CA VAL A 171 19.56 5.94 -14.73
C VAL A 171 19.88 4.95 -15.84
N ARG A 172 18.90 4.16 -16.31
CA ARG A 172 19.03 3.31 -17.51
C ARG A 172 19.27 4.21 -18.74
N ALA A 173 20.37 4.95 -18.73
CA ALA A 173 21.02 5.55 -19.86
C ALA A 173 21.75 4.39 -20.56
N SER A 174 21.03 3.67 -21.41
CA SER A 174 21.52 3.08 -22.67
C SER A 174 20.68 1.87 -23.07
N ARG A 175 19.58 2.15 -23.78
CA ARG A 175 19.42 1.55 -25.11
C ARG A 175 19.51 2.67 -26.13
N ILE A 176 20.66 3.34 -26.16
CA ILE A 176 21.10 4.00 -27.38
C ILE A 176 21.94 2.94 -28.07
N ASP A 177 21.51 2.54 -29.26
CA ASP A 177 22.23 1.67 -30.18
C ASP A 177 23.73 1.96 -30.13
N GLY A 178 24.53 0.94 -29.87
CA GLY A 178 25.97 1.06 -30.00
C GLY A 178 26.33 1.48 -31.43
N PRO A 179 27.31 2.38 -31.65
CA PRO A 179 27.78 2.66 -33.00
C PRO A 179 28.39 1.37 -33.56
N SER A 180 27.76 0.83 -34.61
CA SER A 180 28.34 -0.26 -35.38
C SER A 180 29.71 0.16 -35.88
N PRO A 181 30.80 -0.59 -35.59
CA PRO A 181 32.08 -0.32 -36.22
C PRO A 181 31.95 -0.68 -37.70
N LEU A 182 32.09 0.33 -38.57
CA LEU A 182 32.28 0.12 -40.00
C LEU A 182 33.66 -0.53 -40.19
N GLU A 183 33.69 -1.86 -40.21
CA GLU A 183 34.83 -2.60 -40.72
C GLU A 183 34.95 -2.32 -42.22
N GLY A 184 35.98 -1.55 -42.56
CA GLY A 184 36.42 -1.36 -43.94
C GLY A 184 36.91 -2.68 -44.52
N GLN A 185 36.25 -3.14 -45.57
CA GLN A 185 36.80 -4.11 -46.49
C GLN A 185 37.64 -3.37 -47.55
N GLN A 186 38.90 -3.80 -47.62
CA GLN A 186 39.89 -3.45 -48.64
C GLN A 186 39.52 -4.06 -50.00
#